data_AF-A0A2V9Z7Z9-F1
#
_entry.id   AF-A0A2V9Z7Z9-F1
#
_cell.length_a   1.000
_cell.length_b   1.000
_cell.length_c   1.000
_cell.angle_alpha   90.00
_cell.angle_beta   90.00
_cell.angle_gamma   90.00
#
_symmetry.space_group_name_H-M   'P 1'
#
loop_
_entity.id
_entity.type
_entity.pdbx_description
1 polymer ?
#
loop_
_entity_poly.entity_id
_entity_poly.type
_entity_poly.pdbx_seq_one_letter_code
_entity_poly.pdbx_strand_id
1 'polypeptide(L)'
;MASTVEPEAPLTASDPQHPMMEWSSPPRLRSWLWHLVIFSPFAILVWFVVHFGVNVPIADDWPFAYFFHAIRFKTATFDDFFALANEHRLFFPKLIWAPLAFATHWNLKAELILDLVLALIIFAVFYRIALHQAQLTGGGLLNTANFATSLFLFSLVQYETWLLGVMGAVLLVHALLALAIAVCFMERLHPWWRFVLAVVFCFIPSFSMLLGLASWLVMVPSIFRMQRGERNLSFQVHRMGRRHIFGFSGSSAALRRLLSRFIGSAVFLE
;
A
#
# COMPACT_ATOMS: atom_id res chain seq x y z
N MET A 1 -20.03 -58.89 64.23
CA MET A 1 -19.65 -57.46 64.32
C MET A 1 -19.71 -56.88 62.91
N ALA A 2 -20.74 -56.09 62.64
CA ALA A 2 -20.95 -55.46 61.34
C ALA A 2 -20.09 -54.20 61.24
N SER A 3 -19.19 -54.16 60.26
CA SER A 3 -18.33 -53.00 59.97
C SER A 3 -19.08 -52.09 58.99
N THR A 4 -19.41 -50.89 59.46
CA THR A 4 -20.05 -49.80 58.70
C THR A 4 -19.08 -49.24 57.67
N VAL A 5 -19.47 -49.26 56.39
CA VAL A 5 -18.81 -48.53 55.30
C VAL A 5 -19.47 -47.15 55.20
N GLU A 6 -18.71 -46.09 55.46
CA GLU A 6 -19.11 -44.71 55.18
C GLU A 6 -19.02 -44.42 53.66
N PRO A 7 -19.90 -43.57 53.09
CA PRO A 7 -19.82 -43.17 51.70
C PRO A 7 -18.82 -42.03 51.47
N GLU A 8 -18.00 -42.15 50.43
CA GLU A 8 -17.08 -41.11 49.94
C GLU A 8 -17.82 -39.80 49.59
N ALA A 9 -17.27 -38.68 50.04
CA ALA A 9 -17.68 -37.33 49.68
C ALA A 9 -17.32 -36.98 48.22
N PRO A 10 -18.06 -36.08 47.54
CA PRO A 10 -17.78 -35.74 46.15
C PRO A 10 -16.49 -34.93 46.02
N LEU A 11 -15.64 -35.33 45.06
CA LEU A 11 -14.46 -34.60 44.61
C LEU A 11 -14.83 -33.15 44.24
N THR A 12 -14.37 -32.21 45.05
CA THR A 12 -14.43 -30.78 44.73
C THR A 12 -13.45 -30.50 43.59
N ALA A 13 -13.97 -29.89 42.52
CA ALA A 13 -13.18 -29.44 41.38
C ALA A 13 -12.17 -28.38 41.85
N SER A 14 -10.92 -28.78 42.03
CA SER A 14 -9.79 -27.87 42.19
C SER A 14 -9.53 -27.19 40.85
N ASP A 15 -9.94 -25.94 40.76
CA ASP A 15 -9.72 -25.00 39.67
C ASP A 15 -8.20 -24.81 39.41
N PRO A 16 -7.67 -25.19 38.24
CA PRO A 16 -6.28 -24.90 37.92
C PRO A 16 -6.18 -23.41 37.55
N GLN A 17 -5.80 -22.60 38.53
CA GLN A 17 -5.33 -21.24 38.33
C GLN A 17 -4.06 -21.26 37.45
N HIS A 18 -4.24 -21.32 36.13
CA HIS A 18 -3.22 -20.87 35.21
C HIS A 18 -3.07 -19.36 35.41
N PRO A 19 -1.88 -18.84 35.78
CA PRO A 19 -1.69 -17.40 35.78
C PRO A 19 -1.88 -16.90 34.34
N MET A 20 -2.99 -16.21 34.11
CA MET A 20 -3.19 -15.41 32.91
C MET A 20 -2.00 -14.45 32.86
N MET A 21 -1.07 -14.71 31.95
CA MET A 21 0.01 -13.78 31.62
C MET A 21 -0.68 -12.53 31.04
N GLU A 22 -0.93 -11.57 31.93
CA GLU A 22 -1.55 -10.30 31.60
C GLU A 22 -0.65 -9.58 30.60
N TRP A 23 -1.05 -9.59 29.34
CA TRP A 23 -0.41 -8.83 28.27
C TRP A 23 -0.63 -7.34 28.56
N SER A 24 0.22 -6.77 29.41
CA SER A 24 0.26 -5.34 29.65
C SER A 24 0.64 -4.65 28.34
N SER A 25 -0.30 -3.90 27.78
CA SER A 25 -0.04 -3.08 26.60
C SER A 25 1.14 -2.16 26.90
N PRO A 26 2.17 -2.08 26.04
CA PRO A 26 3.35 -1.28 26.33
C PRO A 26 2.95 0.18 26.60
N PRO A 27 3.59 0.86 27.55
CA PRO A 27 3.24 2.23 27.90
C PRO A 27 3.31 3.12 26.65
N ARG A 28 2.28 3.96 26.45
CA ARG A 28 2.09 4.81 25.25
C ARG A 28 3.36 5.61 24.89
N LEU A 29 4.11 6.06 25.89
CA LEU A 29 5.37 6.79 25.73
C LEU A 29 6.44 6.01 24.94
N ARG A 30 6.56 4.69 25.15
CA ARG A 30 7.53 3.83 24.45
C ARG A 30 7.21 3.72 22.96
N SER A 31 5.93 3.81 22.59
CA SER A 31 5.51 3.77 21.18
C SER A 31 5.93 5.03 20.42
N TRP A 32 5.77 6.21 21.03
CA TRP A 32 6.13 7.49 20.40
C TRP A 32 7.63 7.61 20.10
N LEU A 33 8.49 7.14 21.01
CA LEU A 33 9.94 7.12 20.79
C LEU A 33 10.34 6.32 19.54
N TRP A 34 9.68 5.19 19.29
CA TRP A 34 9.92 4.41 18.08
C TRP A 34 9.50 5.13 16.81
N HIS A 35 8.37 5.84 16.84
CA HIS A 35 7.95 6.64 15.68
C HIS A 35 8.96 7.76 15.39
N LEU A 36 9.46 8.45 16.42
CA LEU A 36 10.50 9.47 16.24
C LEU A 36 11.77 8.88 15.58
N VAL A 37 12.22 7.72 16.05
CA VAL A 37 13.38 7.03 15.47
C VAL A 37 13.12 6.63 14.02
N ILE A 38 11.94 6.04 13.74
CA ILE A 38 11.54 5.58 12.40
C ILE A 38 11.44 6.74 11.41
N PHE A 39 10.91 7.89 11.81
CA PHE A 39 10.76 9.06 10.93
C PHE A 39 12.00 9.97 10.90
N SER A 40 13.00 9.74 11.75
CA SER A 40 14.22 10.55 11.78
C SER A 40 14.99 10.61 10.44
N PRO A 41 15.12 9.51 9.65
CA PRO A 41 15.78 9.60 8.34
C PRO A 41 15.04 10.51 7.36
N PHE A 42 13.70 10.48 7.38
CA PHE A 42 12.89 11.38 6.56
C PHE A 42 13.06 12.84 6.99
N ALA A 43 13.09 13.13 8.29
CA ALA A 43 13.32 14.48 8.78
C ALA A 43 14.71 15.03 8.37
N ILE A 44 15.74 14.17 8.43
CA ILE A 44 17.09 14.49 7.95
C ILE A 44 17.07 14.75 6.45
N LEU A 45 16.35 13.94 5.66
CA LEU A 45 16.20 14.14 4.23
C LEU A 45 15.48 15.46 3.89
N VAL A 46 14.40 15.79 4.59
CA VAL A 46 13.71 17.08 4.44
C VAL A 46 14.66 18.24 4.73
N TRP A 47 15.40 18.18 5.84
CA TRP A 47 16.44 19.16 6.16
C TRP A 47 17.46 19.28 5.02
N PHE A 48 17.97 18.15 4.53
CA PHE A 48 18.93 18.11 3.43
C PHE A 48 18.39 18.79 2.17
N VAL A 49 17.19 18.43 1.70
CA VAL A 49 16.58 19.03 0.50
C VAL A 49 16.31 20.53 0.67
N VAL A 50 15.86 20.97 1.84
CA VAL A 50 15.61 22.40 2.11
C VAL A 50 16.89 23.23 2.05
N HIS A 51 18.00 22.69 2.57
CA HIS A 51 19.28 23.40 2.66
C HIS A 51 20.14 23.28 1.41
N PHE A 52 20.12 22.15 0.71
CA PHE A 52 20.96 21.88 -0.46
C PHE A 52 20.21 21.93 -1.79
N GLY A 53 18.87 21.94 -1.77
CA GLY A 53 18.05 22.11 -2.97
C GLY A 53 18.22 23.50 -3.58
N VAL A 54 18.61 23.54 -4.85
CA VAL A 54 18.79 24.76 -5.63
C VAL A 54 17.68 24.93 -6.65
N ASN A 55 17.37 26.17 -7.01
CA ASN A 55 16.36 26.48 -8.03
C ASN A 55 17.03 26.79 -9.38
N VAL A 56 17.84 25.86 -9.88
CA VAL A 56 18.55 25.97 -11.16
C VAL A 56 18.54 24.60 -11.82
N PRO A 57 18.20 24.49 -13.12
CA PRO A 57 18.17 23.19 -13.82
C PRO A 57 19.57 22.60 -13.94
N ILE A 58 19.70 21.31 -13.66
CA ILE A 58 20.96 20.58 -13.70
C ILE A 58 20.80 19.38 -14.65
N ALA A 59 21.81 19.15 -15.49
CA ALA A 59 21.89 17.98 -16.38
C ALA A 59 20.59 17.74 -17.18
N ASP A 60 19.88 16.66 -16.86
CA ASP A 60 18.69 16.18 -17.58
C ASP A 60 17.42 17.01 -17.36
N ASP A 61 17.50 18.06 -16.54
CA ASP A 61 16.40 19.04 -16.41
C ASP A 61 16.32 19.99 -17.63
N TRP A 62 17.44 20.25 -18.32
CA TRP A 62 17.49 21.21 -19.43
C TRP A 62 16.52 20.91 -20.59
N PRO A 63 16.36 19.65 -21.04
CA PRO A 63 15.32 19.29 -22.03
C PRO A 63 13.91 19.77 -21.68
N PHE A 64 13.55 19.83 -20.39
CA PHE A 64 12.23 20.33 -19.97
C PHE A 64 12.06 21.82 -20.23
N ALA A 65 13.13 22.62 -20.25
CA ALA A 65 13.06 24.04 -20.61
C ALA A 65 12.48 24.23 -22.02
N TYR A 66 12.99 23.45 -22.99
CA TYR A 66 12.53 23.49 -24.38
C TYR A 66 11.09 22.99 -24.51
N PHE A 67 10.74 21.95 -23.76
CA PHE A 67 9.38 21.44 -23.70
C PHE A 67 8.39 22.47 -23.14
N PHE A 68 8.72 23.12 -22.02
CA PHE A 68 7.88 24.18 -21.44
C PHE A 68 7.80 25.41 -22.34
N HIS A 69 8.89 25.75 -23.05
CA HIS A 69 8.86 26.77 -24.09
C HIS A 69 7.83 26.41 -25.18
N ALA A 70 7.87 25.18 -25.71
CA ALA A 70 6.90 24.73 -26.71
C ALA A 70 5.46 24.78 -26.22
N ILE A 71 5.19 24.38 -24.96
CA ILE A 71 3.85 24.50 -24.36
C ILE A 71 3.42 25.97 -24.28
N ARG A 72 4.29 26.84 -23.77
CA ARG A 72 4.00 28.28 -23.58
C ARG A 72 3.64 28.97 -24.89
N PHE A 73 4.33 28.62 -25.98
CA PHE A 73 4.09 29.18 -27.31
C PHE A 73 3.05 28.40 -28.12
N LYS A 74 2.35 27.42 -27.50
CA LYS A 74 1.31 26.60 -28.13
C LYS A 74 1.80 25.86 -29.38
N THR A 75 3.09 25.54 -29.44
CA THR A 75 3.71 24.73 -30.50
C THR A 75 3.91 23.28 -30.08
N ALA A 76 3.67 22.96 -28.81
CA ALA A 76 3.72 21.58 -28.32
C ALA A 76 2.63 20.73 -28.98
N THR A 77 3.04 19.57 -29.45
CA THR A 77 2.22 18.52 -30.06
C THR A 77 2.12 17.32 -29.14
N PHE A 78 1.26 16.35 -29.46
CA PHE A 78 1.19 15.09 -28.71
C PHE A 78 2.54 14.34 -28.75
N ASP A 79 3.25 14.42 -29.87
CA ASP A 79 4.56 13.77 -30.04
C ASP A 79 5.59 14.30 -29.04
N ASP A 80 5.53 15.59 -28.68
CA ASP A 80 6.43 16.17 -27.67
C ASP A 80 6.22 15.56 -26.27
N PHE A 81 5.00 15.13 -25.95
CA PHE A 81 4.72 14.41 -24.71
C PHE A 81 5.16 12.95 -24.77
N PHE A 82 5.06 12.32 -25.94
CA PHE A 82 5.31 10.89 -26.11
C PHE A 82 6.75 10.54 -26.57
N ALA A 83 7.52 11.56 -26.97
CA ALA A 83 8.90 11.44 -27.39
C ALA A 83 9.80 10.88 -26.27
N LEU A 84 10.80 10.11 -26.70
CA LEU A 84 11.83 9.58 -25.83
C LEU A 84 12.72 10.72 -25.32
N ALA A 85 12.99 10.71 -24.01
CA ALA A 85 13.99 11.55 -23.36
C ALA A 85 14.94 10.60 -22.61
N ASN A 86 16.22 10.58 -23.00
CA ASN A 86 17.24 9.66 -22.45
C ASN A 86 16.72 8.22 -22.30
N GLU A 87 16.27 7.62 -23.42
CA GLU A 87 15.77 6.23 -23.48
C GLU A 87 14.45 5.97 -22.73
N HIS A 88 13.87 6.99 -22.10
CA HIS A 88 12.64 6.87 -21.32
C HIS A 88 11.49 7.59 -21.99
N ARG A 89 10.31 6.96 -21.95
CA ARG A 89 9.06 7.65 -22.27
C ARG A 89 8.55 8.30 -21.00
N LEU A 90 8.70 9.62 -20.90
CA LEU A 90 8.29 10.43 -19.75
C LEU A 90 6.87 10.99 -19.92
N PHE A 91 5.94 10.22 -20.49
CA PHE A 91 4.62 10.75 -20.86
C PHE A 91 3.81 11.22 -19.64
N PHE A 92 3.60 10.35 -18.65
CA PHE A 92 2.90 10.73 -17.42
C PHE A 92 3.69 11.70 -16.53
N PRO A 93 5.03 11.58 -16.39
CA PRO A 93 5.83 12.63 -15.76
C PRO A 93 5.61 13.99 -16.43
N LYS A 94 5.68 14.11 -17.76
CA LYS A 94 5.41 15.40 -18.44
C LYS A 94 4.01 15.95 -18.14
N LEU A 95 3.00 15.09 -18.00
CA LEU A 95 1.63 15.51 -17.62
C LEU A 95 1.51 16.02 -16.18
N ILE A 96 2.41 15.63 -15.27
CA ILE A 96 2.42 16.08 -13.87
C ILE A 96 3.35 17.29 -13.70
N TRP A 97 4.55 17.22 -14.28
CA TRP A 97 5.58 18.25 -14.14
C TRP A 97 5.26 19.51 -14.94
N ALA A 98 4.61 19.44 -16.11
CA ALA A 98 4.24 20.64 -16.85
C ALA A 98 3.25 21.53 -16.06
N PRO A 99 2.10 21.04 -15.55
CA PRO A 99 1.24 21.85 -14.70
C PRO A 99 1.96 22.39 -13.46
N LEU A 100 2.80 21.58 -12.81
CA LEU A 100 3.57 22.00 -11.63
C LEU A 100 4.55 23.14 -11.96
N ALA A 101 5.28 23.02 -13.07
CA ALA A 101 6.19 24.04 -13.54
C ALA A 101 5.43 25.34 -13.87
N PHE A 102 4.33 25.29 -14.62
CA PHE A 102 3.57 26.51 -14.91
C PHE A 102 2.93 27.14 -13.66
N ALA A 103 2.45 26.34 -12.70
CA ALA A 103 1.89 26.84 -11.45
C ALA A 103 2.92 27.52 -10.54
N THR A 104 4.19 27.13 -10.64
CA THR A 104 5.26 27.58 -9.73
C THR A 104 6.30 28.48 -10.40
N HIS A 105 6.07 28.89 -11.66
CA HIS A 105 7.04 29.59 -12.49
C HIS A 105 8.35 28.81 -12.67
N TRP A 106 8.21 27.49 -12.80
CA TRP A 106 9.25 26.49 -12.89
C TRP A 106 10.25 26.58 -11.74
N ASN A 107 9.70 26.54 -10.52
CA ASN A 107 10.51 26.45 -9.31
C ASN A 107 10.84 24.99 -9.03
N LEU A 108 12.08 24.58 -9.30
CA LEU A 108 12.55 23.21 -9.12
C LEU A 108 12.46 22.73 -7.67
N LYS A 109 12.47 23.63 -6.68
CA LYS A 109 12.23 23.23 -5.28
C LYS A 109 10.83 22.63 -5.09
N ALA A 110 9.84 23.03 -5.88
CA ALA A 110 8.53 22.42 -5.85
C ALA A 110 8.54 20.97 -6.37
N GLU A 111 9.39 20.68 -7.35
CA GLU A 111 9.63 19.32 -7.84
C GLU A 111 10.30 18.47 -6.77
N LEU A 112 11.32 19.00 -6.08
CA LEU A 112 11.96 18.29 -4.96
C LEU A 112 10.99 18.02 -3.79
N ILE A 113 10.04 18.93 -3.54
CA ILE A 113 8.98 18.69 -2.55
C ILE A 113 8.05 17.57 -3.01
N LEU A 114 7.70 17.51 -4.29
CA LEU A 114 6.92 16.41 -4.85
C LEU A 114 7.65 15.07 -4.66
N ASP A 115 8.97 15.05 -4.84
CA ASP A 115 9.81 13.87 -4.63
C ASP A 115 9.78 13.39 -3.17
N LEU A 116 9.87 14.31 -2.22
CA LEU A 116 9.70 14.00 -0.80
C LEU A 116 8.33 13.40 -0.50
N VAL A 117 7.26 13.92 -1.12
CA VAL A 117 5.90 13.37 -0.98
C VAL A 117 5.80 11.97 -1.56
N LEU A 118 6.35 11.73 -2.75
CA LEU A 118 6.38 10.42 -3.39
C LEU A 118 7.16 9.39 -2.55
N ALA A 119 8.32 9.78 -2.02
CA ALA A 119 9.11 8.96 -1.11
C ALA A 119 8.34 8.62 0.18
N LEU A 120 7.60 9.59 0.73
CA LEU A 120 6.76 9.36 1.90
C LEU A 120 5.59 8.41 1.61
N ILE A 121 4.99 8.47 0.41
CA ILE A 121 3.95 7.52 -0.04
C ILE A 121 4.52 6.10 -0.09
N ILE A 122 5.70 5.92 -0.69
CA ILE A 122 6.37 4.61 -0.74
C ILE A 122 6.58 4.07 0.68
N PHE A 123 7.12 4.91 1.57
CA PHE A 123 7.35 4.53 2.96
C PHE A 123 6.06 4.15 3.68
N ALA A 124 5.02 4.97 3.55
CA ALA A 124 3.73 4.74 4.20
C ALA A 124 3.13 3.41 3.75
N VAL A 125 3.22 3.07 2.47
CA VAL A 125 2.76 1.78 1.96
C VAL A 125 3.54 0.62 2.58
N PHE A 126 4.87 0.66 2.57
CA PHE A 126 5.68 -0.40 3.18
C PHE A 126 5.45 -0.52 4.68
N TYR A 127 5.35 0.60 5.39
CA TYR A 127 5.01 0.63 6.80
C TYR A 127 3.67 -0.07 7.07
N ARG A 128 2.64 0.20 6.25
CA ARG A 128 1.33 -0.45 6.36
C ARG A 128 1.38 -1.95 6.07
N ILE A 129 2.15 -2.37 5.07
CA ILE A 129 2.37 -3.79 4.77
C ILE A 129 3.07 -4.49 5.95
N ALA A 130 4.09 -3.86 6.53
CA ALA A 130 4.80 -4.39 7.70
C ALA A 130 3.87 -4.52 8.93
N LEU A 131 3.03 -3.51 9.19
CA LEU A 131 2.01 -3.58 10.25
C LEU A 131 1.05 -4.75 10.04
N HIS A 132 0.58 -4.95 8.81
CA HIS A 132 -0.33 -6.04 8.50
C HIS A 132 0.34 -7.41 8.66
N GLN A 133 1.60 -7.56 8.23
CA GLN A 133 2.37 -8.79 8.46
C GLN A 133 2.61 -9.08 9.95
N ALA A 134 2.90 -8.06 10.75
CA ALA A 134 3.11 -8.22 12.19
C ALA A 134 1.86 -8.70 12.92
N GLN A 135 0.66 -8.35 12.45
CA GLN A 135 -0.60 -8.90 12.98
C GLN A 135 -0.73 -10.41 12.73
N LEU A 136 -0.14 -10.93 11.65
CA LEU A 136 -0.22 -12.34 11.26
C LEU A 136 0.90 -13.20 11.86
N THR A 137 2.10 -12.64 12.02
CA THR A 137 3.33 -13.40 12.35
C THR A 137 3.96 -13.00 13.69
N GLY A 138 3.47 -11.93 14.34
CA GLY A 138 4.04 -11.35 15.55
C GLY A 138 4.90 -10.10 15.26
N GLY A 139 4.95 -9.18 16.24
CA GLY A 139 5.53 -7.83 16.06
C GLY A 139 6.96 -7.62 16.55
N GLY A 140 7.70 -8.68 16.91
CA GLY A 140 8.99 -8.55 17.60
C GLY A 140 10.05 -7.73 16.85
N LEU A 141 10.09 -7.82 15.53
CA LEU A 141 11.06 -7.11 14.67
C LEU A 141 10.46 -5.90 13.92
N LEU A 142 9.18 -5.57 14.17
CA LEU A 142 8.44 -4.57 13.39
C LEU A 142 9.13 -3.20 13.39
N ASN A 143 9.50 -2.70 14.57
CA ASN A 143 10.09 -1.37 14.69
C ASN A 143 11.48 -1.30 14.04
N THR A 144 12.29 -2.34 14.23
CA THR A 144 13.63 -2.44 13.63
C THR A 144 13.54 -2.54 12.11
N ALA A 145 12.62 -3.34 11.57
CA ALA A 145 12.38 -3.47 10.14
C ALA A 145 11.91 -2.14 9.53
N ASN A 146 10.96 -1.44 10.17
CA ASN A 146 10.48 -0.15 9.70
C ASN A 146 11.55 0.95 9.76
N PHE A 147 12.40 0.94 10.79
CA PHE A 147 13.54 1.84 10.88
C PHE A 147 14.55 1.55 9.76
N ALA A 148 14.89 0.29 9.51
CA ALA A 148 15.77 -0.09 8.41
C ALA A 148 15.19 0.33 7.05
N THR A 149 13.90 0.08 6.80
CA THR A 149 13.20 0.53 5.59
C THR A 149 13.28 2.04 5.41
N SER A 150 13.05 2.80 6.49
CA SER A 150 13.17 4.27 6.47
C SER A 150 14.59 4.71 6.14
N LEU A 151 15.61 4.10 6.77
CA LEU A 151 17.01 4.41 6.53
C LEU A 151 17.43 4.14 5.08
N PHE A 152 17.02 3.02 4.50
CA PHE A 152 17.34 2.69 3.11
C PHE A 152 16.61 3.62 2.14
N LEU A 153 15.31 3.83 2.35
CA LEU A 153 14.48 4.60 1.44
C LEU A 153 14.85 6.08 1.44
N PHE A 154 15.21 6.66 2.59
CA PHE A 154 15.57 8.07 2.73
C PHE A 154 17.08 8.31 2.84
N SER A 155 17.89 7.33 2.43
CA SER A 155 19.34 7.41 2.52
C SER A 155 19.88 8.60 1.74
N LEU A 156 20.78 9.38 2.34
CA LEU A 156 21.48 10.48 1.67
C LEU A 156 22.60 10.02 0.73
N VAL A 157 22.92 8.71 0.69
CA VAL A 157 23.89 8.15 -0.27
C VAL A 157 23.43 8.39 -1.71
N GLN A 158 22.12 8.41 -1.94
CA GLN A 158 21.49 8.71 -3.23
C GLN A 158 21.14 10.21 -3.35
N TYR A 159 22.05 11.10 -2.95
CA TYR A 159 21.79 12.56 -2.93
C TYR A 159 21.35 13.11 -4.29
N GLU A 160 21.82 12.54 -5.40
CA GLU A 160 21.43 12.93 -6.76
C GLU A 160 19.93 12.73 -7.00
N THR A 161 19.37 11.62 -6.50
CA THR A 161 17.91 11.37 -6.53
C THR A 161 17.12 12.45 -5.81
N TRP A 162 17.68 13.03 -4.75
CA TRP A 162 16.98 14.00 -3.90
C TRP A 162 17.13 15.46 -4.34
N LEU A 163 18.11 15.75 -5.19
CA LEU A 163 18.44 17.12 -5.60
C LEU A 163 18.19 17.38 -7.10
N LEU A 164 17.83 16.36 -7.88
CA LEU A 164 17.52 16.45 -9.31
C LEU A 164 16.02 16.23 -9.55
N GLY A 165 15.35 17.21 -10.19
CA GLY A 165 13.90 17.16 -10.42
C GLY A 165 13.46 16.02 -11.33
N VAL A 166 14.27 15.66 -12.33
CA VAL A 166 13.99 14.52 -13.22
C VAL A 166 13.85 13.18 -12.50
N MET A 167 14.52 13.01 -11.35
CA MET A 167 14.51 11.75 -10.58
C MET A 167 13.14 11.47 -9.95
N GLY A 168 12.29 12.50 -9.85
CA GLY A 168 10.90 12.33 -9.46
C GLY A 168 10.09 11.41 -10.35
N ALA A 169 10.44 11.27 -11.64
CA ALA A 169 9.82 10.28 -12.52
C ALA A 169 10.10 8.83 -12.05
N VAL A 170 11.31 8.58 -11.54
CA VAL A 170 11.69 7.29 -10.94
C VAL A 170 10.90 7.06 -9.65
N LEU A 171 10.81 8.07 -8.77
CA LEU A 171 10.06 7.97 -7.52
C LEU A 171 8.56 7.75 -7.76
N LEU A 172 7.99 8.39 -8.79
CA LEU A 172 6.60 8.17 -9.20
C LEU A 172 6.35 6.70 -9.56
N VAL A 173 7.25 6.09 -10.33
CA VAL A 173 7.15 4.67 -10.69
C VAL A 173 7.18 3.77 -9.45
N HIS A 174 8.09 4.03 -8.51
CA HIS A 174 8.18 3.27 -7.26
C HIS A 174 6.94 3.45 -6.37
N ALA A 175 6.40 4.66 -6.29
CA ALA A 175 5.18 4.95 -5.54
C ALA A 175 3.97 4.22 -6.13
N LEU A 176 3.80 4.24 -7.45
CA LEU A 176 2.72 3.54 -8.14
C LEU A 176 2.85 2.02 -8.00
N LEU A 177 4.07 1.48 -8.11
CA LEU A 177 4.32 0.05 -7.84
C LEU A 177 3.94 -0.33 -6.40
N ALA A 178 4.36 0.47 -5.41
CA ALA A 178 4.00 0.23 -4.02
C ALA A 178 2.46 0.24 -3.84
N LEU A 179 1.77 1.21 -4.44
CA LEU A 179 0.31 1.30 -4.41
C LEU A 179 -0.37 0.11 -5.12
N ALA A 180 0.17 -0.37 -6.24
CA ALA A 180 -0.33 -1.57 -6.93
C ALA A 180 -0.30 -2.78 -6.00
N ILE A 181 0.82 -2.99 -5.30
CA ILE A 181 0.97 -4.05 -4.30
C ILE A 181 -0.04 -3.84 -3.18
N ALA A 182 -0.17 -2.62 -2.64
CA ALA A 182 -1.08 -2.32 -1.53
C ALA A 182 -2.54 -2.64 -1.87
N VAL A 183 -3.01 -2.25 -3.04
CA VAL A 183 -4.37 -2.55 -3.53
C VAL A 183 -4.60 -4.06 -3.63
N CYS A 184 -3.57 -4.82 -4.03
CA CYS A 184 -3.64 -6.28 -4.04
C CYS A 184 -3.85 -6.89 -2.65
N PHE A 185 -3.67 -6.17 -1.55
CA PHE A 185 -3.94 -6.62 -0.17
C PHE A 185 -5.17 -5.95 0.48
N MET A 186 -5.87 -5.05 -0.21
CA MET A 186 -7.07 -4.40 0.33
C MET A 186 -8.30 -5.31 0.27
N GLU A 187 -8.57 -6.04 1.35
CA GLU A 187 -9.73 -6.97 1.44
C GLU A 187 -11.10 -6.29 1.40
N ARG A 188 -11.16 -4.99 1.72
CA ARG A 188 -12.40 -4.20 1.71
C ARG A 188 -12.93 -3.93 0.29
N LEU A 189 -12.08 -4.01 -0.72
CA LEU A 189 -12.45 -3.71 -2.10
C LEU A 189 -12.87 -4.98 -2.82
N HIS A 190 -13.89 -4.85 -3.68
CA HIS A 190 -14.31 -5.95 -4.54
C HIS A 190 -13.14 -6.40 -5.45
N PRO A 191 -12.94 -7.71 -5.66
CA PRO A 191 -11.80 -8.24 -6.40
C PRO A 191 -11.59 -7.64 -7.80
N TRP A 192 -12.69 -7.39 -8.52
CA TRP A 192 -12.66 -6.67 -9.81
C TRP A 192 -12.00 -5.29 -9.70
N TRP A 193 -12.41 -4.47 -8.73
CA TRP A 193 -11.86 -3.13 -8.56
C TRP A 193 -10.39 -3.15 -8.14
N ARG A 194 -9.98 -4.15 -7.35
CA ARG A 194 -8.57 -4.34 -7.00
C ARG A 194 -7.74 -4.67 -8.24
N PHE A 195 -8.26 -5.51 -9.13
CA PHE A 195 -7.61 -5.83 -10.40
C PHE A 195 -7.50 -4.58 -11.29
N VAL A 196 -8.60 -3.85 -11.50
CA VAL A 196 -8.62 -2.63 -12.32
C VAL A 196 -7.61 -1.60 -11.79
N LEU A 197 -7.63 -1.32 -10.49
CA LEU A 197 -6.70 -0.37 -9.87
C LEU A 197 -5.24 -0.83 -9.97
N ALA A 198 -4.96 -2.12 -9.76
CA ALA A 198 -3.60 -2.66 -9.92
C ALA A 198 -3.11 -2.54 -11.38
N VAL A 199 -3.98 -2.79 -12.36
CA VAL A 199 -3.67 -2.61 -13.78
C VAL A 199 -3.38 -1.15 -14.08
N VAL A 200 -4.19 -0.21 -13.58
CA VAL A 200 -3.95 1.24 -13.75
C VAL A 200 -2.58 1.63 -13.15
N PHE A 201 -2.29 1.16 -11.94
CA PHE A 201 -1.00 1.42 -11.28
C PHE A 201 0.20 0.70 -11.92
N CYS A 202 0.00 -0.26 -12.83
CA CYS A 202 1.08 -0.83 -13.65
C CYS A 202 1.17 -0.18 -15.05
N PHE A 203 0.04 0.27 -15.58
CA PHE A 203 -0.03 0.94 -16.87
C PHE A 203 0.65 2.30 -16.85
N ILE A 204 0.36 3.14 -15.84
CA ILE A 204 0.94 4.49 -15.73
C ILE A 204 2.49 4.44 -15.67
N PRO A 205 3.13 3.60 -14.82
CA PRO A 205 4.58 3.46 -14.82
C PRO A 205 5.19 3.05 -16.15
N SER A 206 4.49 2.22 -16.95
CA SER A 206 5.00 1.70 -18.23
C SER A 206 5.29 2.80 -19.25
N PHE A 207 4.60 3.95 -19.13
CA PHE A 207 4.85 5.15 -19.94
C PHE A 207 5.44 6.30 -19.11
N SER A 208 6.02 5.99 -17.95
CA SER A 208 6.73 6.94 -17.11
C SER A 208 8.24 6.71 -17.14
N MET A 209 8.70 5.45 -17.03
CA MET A 209 10.11 5.06 -17.13
C MET A 209 10.22 3.62 -17.63
N LEU A 210 11.38 3.25 -18.19
CA LEU A 210 11.62 1.87 -18.65
C LEU A 210 11.45 0.84 -17.51
N LEU A 211 11.89 1.18 -16.30
CA LEU A 211 11.70 0.35 -15.09
C LEU A 211 10.22 0.10 -14.77
N GLY A 212 9.32 0.97 -15.22
CA GLY A 212 7.88 0.81 -15.02
C GLY A 212 7.32 -0.46 -15.66
N LEU A 213 7.92 -0.99 -16.73
CA LEU A 213 7.50 -2.28 -17.30
C LEU A 213 7.72 -3.45 -16.34
N ALA A 214 8.69 -3.35 -15.42
CA ALA A 214 8.94 -4.38 -14.42
C ALA A 214 7.79 -4.48 -13.39
N SER A 215 6.92 -3.47 -13.28
CA SER A 215 5.76 -3.54 -12.38
C SER A 215 4.80 -4.68 -12.73
N TRP A 216 4.71 -5.03 -14.01
CA TRP A 216 3.87 -6.15 -14.48
C TRP A 216 4.35 -7.50 -13.94
N LEU A 217 5.66 -7.70 -13.77
CA LEU A 217 6.22 -8.92 -13.19
C LEU A 217 5.79 -9.10 -11.73
N VAL A 218 5.67 -8.00 -10.99
CA VAL A 218 5.21 -8.00 -9.60
C VAL A 218 3.69 -8.23 -9.50
N MET A 219 2.94 -7.82 -10.52
CA MET A 219 1.48 -7.99 -10.54
C MET A 219 1.05 -9.46 -10.69
N VAL A 220 1.80 -10.25 -11.48
CA VAL A 220 1.49 -11.68 -11.73
C VAL A 220 1.32 -12.51 -10.44
N PRO A 221 2.28 -12.57 -9.49
CA PRO A 221 2.12 -13.33 -8.26
C PRO A 221 1.02 -12.77 -7.34
N SER A 222 0.74 -11.47 -7.44
CA SER A 222 -0.27 -10.79 -6.64
C SER A 222 -1.69 -11.21 -7.05
N ILE A 223 -1.96 -11.33 -8.36
CA ILE A 223 -3.24 -11.80 -8.88
C ILE A 223 -3.50 -13.28 -8.53
N PHE A 224 -2.48 -14.14 -8.61
CA PHE A 224 -2.63 -15.55 -8.24
C PHE A 224 -3.06 -15.73 -6.78
N ARG A 225 -2.63 -14.85 -5.88
CA ARG A 225 -3.08 -14.85 -4.48
C ARG A 225 -4.54 -14.42 -4.34
N MET A 226 -5.00 -13.44 -5.12
CA MET A 226 -6.39 -12.96 -5.08
C MET A 226 -7.41 -14.06 -5.42
N GLN A 227 -7.13 -14.86 -6.46
CA GLN A 227 -7.99 -15.99 -6.87
C GLN A 227 -8.05 -17.12 -5.83
N ARG A 228 -7.06 -17.23 -4.94
CA ARG A 228 -7.04 -18.27 -3.90
C ARG A 228 -7.96 -17.89 -2.73
N GLY A 229 -8.08 -16.59 -2.42
CA GLY A 229 -9.01 -16.08 -1.43
C GLY A 229 -10.47 -16.32 -1.81
N GLU A 230 -10.86 -15.99 -3.05
CA GLU A 230 -12.24 -16.18 -3.55
C GLU A 230 -12.67 -17.65 -3.58
N ARG A 231 -11.77 -18.55 -4.02
CA ARG A 231 -12.05 -19.99 -4.03
C ARG A 231 -12.29 -20.53 -2.62
N ASN A 232 -11.50 -20.09 -1.64
CA ASN A 232 -11.68 -20.53 -0.25
C ASN A 232 -13.01 -20.05 0.35
N LEU A 233 -13.45 -18.82 0.05
CA LEU A 233 -14.78 -18.33 0.46
C LEU A 233 -15.91 -19.11 -0.22
N SER A 234 -15.83 -19.36 -1.53
CA SER A 234 -16.82 -20.16 -2.27
C SER A 234 -16.91 -21.59 -1.71
N PHE A 235 -15.77 -22.23 -1.44
CA PHE A 235 -15.73 -23.55 -0.79
C PHE A 235 -16.33 -23.53 0.61
N GLN A 236 -16.07 -22.50 1.43
CA GLN A 236 -16.65 -22.39 2.77
C GLN A 236 -18.18 -22.18 2.74
N VAL A 237 -18.68 -21.30 1.88
CA VAL A 237 -20.12 -21.07 1.69
C VAL A 237 -20.80 -22.35 1.20
N HIS A 238 -20.17 -23.07 0.26
CA HIS A 238 -20.71 -24.34 -0.24
C HIS A 238 -20.67 -25.46 0.81
N ARG A 239 -19.67 -25.48 1.70
CA ARG A 239 -19.56 -26.45 2.80
C ARG A 239 -20.54 -26.17 3.93
N MET A 240 -20.82 -24.89 4.25
CA MET A 240 -21.89 -24.50 5.17
C MET A 240 -23.28 -24.82 4.59
N GLY A 241 -23.47 -24.59 3.28
CA GLY A 241 -24.70 -24.96 2.56
C GLY A 241 -24.97 -26.47 2.56
N ARG A 242 -23.94 -27.31 2.45
CA ARG A 242 -24.11 -28.78 2.54
C ARG A 242 -24.33 -29.31 3.96
N ARG A 243 -23.82 -28.64 5.00
CA ARG A 243 -24.06 -29.06 6.40
C ARG A 243 -25.51 -28.85 6.85
N HIS A 244 -26.27 -27.97 6.19
CA HIS A 244 -27.70 -27.80 6.44
C HIS A 244 -28.61 -28.67 5.56
N ILE A 245 -28.05 -29.54 4.69
CA ILE A 245 -28.84 -30.47 3.85
C ILE A 245 -28.93 -31.88 4.48
N PHE A 246 -28.13 -32.18 5.51
CA PHE A 246 -28.30 -33.37 6.35
C PHE A 246 -28.73 -32.98 7.76
N GLY A 247 -30.03 -32.75 7.90
CA GLY A 247 -30.69 -32.56 9.21
C GLY A 247 -31.37 -31.21 9.35
N PHE A 248 -32.52 -31.04 8.70
CA PHE A 248 -33.75 -30.48 9.28
C PHE A 248 -34.81 -30.38 8.19
N SER A 249 -35.77 -31.31 8.22
CA SER A 249 -37.04 -31.15 7.52
C SER A 249 -37.79 -29.98 8.17
N GLY A 250 -38.07 -28.92 7.40
CA GLY A 250 -39.02 -27.87 7.81
C GLY A 250 -38.46 -26.47 8.06
N SER A 251 -37.89 -25.79 7.06
CA SER A 251 -37.80 -24.30 7.06
C SER A 251 -37.52 -23.68 5.67
N SER A 252 -38.00 -24.30 4.59
CA SER A 252 -37.68 -23.83 3.22
C SER A 252 -38.39 -22.53 2.81
N ALA A 253 -39.38 -22.06 3.58
CA ALA A 253 -40.14 -20.85 3.28
C ALA A 253 -39.52 -19.56 3.88
N ALA A 254 -38.82 -19.66 5.01
CA ALA A 254 -38.21 -18.50 5.67
C ALA A 254 -36.92 -18.05 4.97
N LEU A 255 -36.10 -19.01 4.51
CA LEU A 255 -34.83 -18.73 3.84
C LEU A 255 -35.04 -18.13 2.43
N ARG A 256 -36.10 -18.55 1.72
CA ARG A 256 -36.47 -17.96 0.42
C ARG A 256 -36.92 -16.50 0.54
N ARG A 257 -37.56 -16.12 1.65
CA ARG A 257 -37.95 -14.72 1.94
C ARG A 257 -36.79 -13.83 2.37
N LEU A 258 -35.75 -14.42 2.97
CA LEU A 258 -34.52 -13.70 3.35
C LEU A 258 -33.59 -13.47 2.15
N LEU A 259 -33.48 -14.43 1.25
CA LEU A 259 -32.67 -14.29 0.03
C LEU A 259 -33.30 -13.34 -1.00
N SER A 260 -34.63 -13.26 -1.10
CA SER A 260 -35.29 -12.28 -1.97
C SER A 260 -35.14 -10.84 -1.48
N ARG A 261 -34.88 -10.62 -0.18
CA ARG A 261 -34.59 -9.28 0.37
C ARG A 261 -33.14 -8.83 0.14
N PHE A 262 -32.19 -9.74 -0.06
CA PHE A 262 -30.78 -9.39 -0.32
C PHE A 262 -30.45 -9.18 -1.80
N ILE A 263 -31.22 -9.79 -2.72
CA ILE A 263 -31.00 -9.65 -4.17
C ILE A 263 -31.78 -8.46 -4.76
N GLY A 264 -32.81 -7.96 -4.07
CA GLY A 264 -33.68 -6.87 -4.55
C GLY A 264 -33.20 -5.44 -4.31
N SER A 265 -32.00 -5.20 -3.75
CA SER A 265 -31.52 -3.85 -3.38
C SER A 265 -30.41 -3.29 -4.27
N ALA A 266 -30.08 -3.95 -5.39
CA ALA A 266 -29.01 -3.52 -6.30
C ALA A 266 -29.52 -3.03 -7.67
N VAL A 267 -30.79 -2.64 -7.76
CA VAL A 267 -31.35 -1.96 -8.95
C VAL A 267 -32.19 -0.79 -8.43
N PHE A 268 -31.89 0.41 -8.93
CA PHE A 268 -32.38 1.74 -8.51
C PHE A 268 -31.65 2.38 -7.34
N LEU A 269 -30.64 3.21 -7.63
CA LEU A 269 -30.80 4.66 -7.63
C LEU A 269 -29.61 5.31 -8.37
N GLU A 270 -29.92 6.45 -8.97
CA GLU A 270 -29.18 7.36 -9.87
C GLU A 270 -27.69 7.59 -9.56
#